data_AF-A0A4S2LW79-F1
#
_entry.id   AF-A0A4S2LW79-F1
#
_cell.length_a   1.000
_cell.length_b   1.000
_cell.length_c   1.000
_cell.angle_alpha   90.00
_cell.angle_beta   90.00
_cell.angle_gamma   90.00
#
_symmetry.space_group_name_H-M   'P 1'
#
loop_
_entity.id
_entity.type
_entity.pdbx_description
1 polymer ?
#
loop_
_entity_poly.entity_id
_entity_poly.type
_entity_poly.pdbx_seq_one_letter_code
_entity_poly.pdbx_strand_id
1 'polypeptide(L)'
;MQAVHESGGEKNPRERARRVLSDVLGLQSDTSNYETPNLKDGDDFYLLGGDSLLAVHAVDSLEKLGFQVDLSTFYETGNIGQILDSLVPPKGSKTNVNQVTTSLSRLTKREEFQDGPEDVPIDVVEWDGSEPKGEEIKEMLTNIFMEKDVLYIALGLSQADLASVVDLSFMPTKDSIVLLAFCPLLETNGEQTTENRRLVGVLLANPSGHVEEPLPCTSNANLLLRYLNFCHPATPETNSTPASKTKTLYVSMIGILSSAPKSQGYSNDSIDARWKRLVLEVLSLLEKKILELAKAKGFTMVERVNTSEITAKTSVDSGYRTVRRTCLEDFAFSEHIDVDPKYWGHQSCYMVKDLVA
;
A
#
# COMPACT_ATOMS: atom_id res chain seq x y z
N MET A 1 -21.09 17.69 44.18
CA MET A 1 -19.77 17.10 43.85
C MET A 1 -20.01 15.69 43.35
N GLN A 2 -20.07 15.51 42.04
CA GLN A 2 -20.33 14.22 41.41
C GLN A 2 -18.97 13.73 40.87
N ALA A 3 -18.47 12.66 41.47
CA ALA A 3 -17.21 12.05 41.12
C ALA A 3 -17.32 11.44 39.72
N VAL A 4 -16.47 11.92 38.82
CA VAL A 4 -16.24 11.33 37.50
C VAL A 4 -15.58 9.97 37.74
N HIS A 5 -16.25 8.90 37.31
CA HIS A 5 -15.67 7.58 37.22
C HIS A 5 -14.54 7.62 36.17
N GLU A 6 -13.30 7.78 36.63
CA GLU A 6 -12.11 7.47 35.83
C GLU A 6 -12.11 5.95 35.58
N SER A 7 -12.53 5.58 34.38
CA SER A 7 -12.31 4.25 33.81
C SER A 7 -10.81 3.94 33.88
N GLY A 8 -10.44 2.92 34.65
CA GLY A 8 -9.06 2.53 34.89
C GLY A 8 -8.34 2.16 33.60
N GLY A 9 -7.51 3.09 33.11
CA GLY A 9 -6.66 2.88 31.94
C GLY A 9 -5.80 1.64 32.12
N GLU A 10 -5.97 0.67 31.23
CA GLU A 10 -5.20 -0.55 31.17
C GLU A 10 -3.70 -0.20 31.10
N LYS A 11 -2.97 -0.48 32.18
CA LYS A 11 -1.59 0.01 32.37
C LYS A 11 -0.57 -0.66 31.44
N ASN A 12 -0.91 -1.78 30.82
CA ASN A 12 0.01 -2.52 29.96
C ASN A 12 -0.14 -2.07 28.49
N PRO A 13 0.85 -1.35 27.91
CA PRO A 13 0.78 -0.92 26.52
C PRO A 13 0.65 -2.10 25.54
N ARG A 14 1.30 -3.23 25.82
CA ARG A 14 1.24 -4.42 24.96
C ARG A 14 -0.18 -4.98 24.87
N GLU A 15 -0.91 -4.99 25.98
CA GLU A 15 -2.29 -5.52 26.01
C GLU A 15 -3.28 -4.56 25.34
N ARG A 16 -3.07 -3.24 25.49
CA ARG A 16 -3.85 -2.26 24.73
C ARG A 16 -3.67 -2.42 23.23
N ALA A 17 -2.42 -2.63 22.79
CA ALA A 17 -2.13 -2.90 21.38
C ALA A 17 -2.74 -4.22 20.91
N ARG A 18 -2.69 -5.29 21.73
CA ARG A 18 -3.37 -6.56 21.42
C ARG A 18 -4.86 -6.38 21.21
N ARG A 19 -5.53 -5.60 22.07
CA ARG A 19 -6.95 -5.30 21.91
C ARG A 19 -7.23 -4.63 20.57
N VAL A 20 -6.43 -3.62 20.18
CA VAL A 20 -6.56 -3.00 18.86
C VAL A 20 -6.45 -4.01 17.72
N LEU A 21 -5.46 -4.91 17.76
CA LEU A 21 -5.32 -5.94 16.73
C LEU A 21 -6.52 -6.89 16.70
N SER A 22 -7.03 -7.29 17.87
CA SER A 22 -8.23 -8.12 18.00
C SER A 22 -9.48 -7.43 17.45
N ASP A 23 -9.64 -6.14 17.73
CA ASP A 23 -10.77 -5.33 17.27
C ASP A 23 -10.77 -5.20 15.74
N VAL A 24 -9.60 -4.92 15.15
CA VAL A 24 -9.43 -4.78 13.70
C VAL A 24 -9.65 -6.11 12.97
N LEU A 25 -9.21 -7.23 13.55
CA LEU A 25 -9.48 -8.57 13.01
C LEU A 25 -10.92 -9.04 13.24
N GLY A 26 -11.77 -8.24 13.91
CA GLY A 26 -13.16 -8.58 14.19
C GLY A 26 -13.32 -9.74 15.18
N LEU A 27 -12.31 -10.04 16.00
CA LEU A 27 -12.28 -11.18 16.93
C LEU A 27 -12.98 -10.90 18.27
N GLN A 28 -13.92 -9.94 18.32
CA GLN A 28 -14.62 -9.58 19.55
C GLN A 28 -15.42 -10.77 20.12
N SER A 29 -15.28 -10.98 21.43
CA SER A 29 -16.18 -11.85 22.21
C SER A 29 -17.59 -11.28 22.24
N ASP A 30 -18.60 -12.09 21.90
CA ASP A 30 -19.94 -11.88 22.42
C ASP A 30 -19.86 -11.71 23.94
N THR A 31 -20.41 -10.61 24.45
CA THR A 31 -20.36 -10.17 25.85
C THR A 31 -21.11 -11.08 26.86
N SER A 32 -21.26 -12.38 26.56
CA SER A 32 -21.98 -13.34 27.40
C SER A 32 -21.10 -14.38 28.11
N ASN A 33 -19.81 -14.50 27.78
CA ASN A 33 -18.86 -15.35 28.50
C ASN A 33 -17.53 -14.63 28.73
N TYR A 34 -17.02 -14.67 29.95
CA TYR A 34 -15.79 -14.01 30.43
C TYR A 34 -14.47 -14.60 29.88
N GLU A 35 -14.50 -15.25 28.72
CA GLU A 35 -13.30 -15.72 28.03
C GLU A 35 -13.21 -14.96 26.71
N THR A 36 -12.44 -13.87 26.71
CA THR A 36 -12.00 -13.21 25.47
C THR A 36 -11.40 -14.26 24.53
N PRO A 37 -11.73 -14.29 23.22
CA PRO A 37 -10.90 -14.90 22.20
C PRO A 37 -9.53 -14.26 22.30
N ASN A 38 -8.66 -14.89 23.07
CA ASN A 38 -7.41 -14.27 23.46
C ASN A 38 -6.46 -14.45 22.29
N LEU A 39 -6.42 -13.46 21.41
CA LEU A 39 -5.44 -13.34 20.33
C LEU A 39 -4.08 -13.71 20.90
N LYS A 40 -3.44 -14.78 20.43
CA LYS A 40 -2.23 -15.34 21.04
C LYS A 40 -0.99 -14.78 20.37
N ASP A 41 0.13 -14.79 21.10
CA ASP A 41 1.42 -14.38 20.54
C ASP A 41 1.86 -15.24 19.36
N GLY A 42 1.50 -16.52 19.35
CA GLY A 42 1.83 -17.45 18.27
C GLY A 42 0.93 -17.32 17.04
N ASP A 43 -0.15 -16.54 17.10
CA ASP A 43 -1.06 -16.39 15.96
C ASP A 43 -0.42 -15.53 14.86
N ASP A 44 -0.84 -15.74 13.62
CA ASP A 44 -0.44 -14.93 12.46
C ASP A 44 -1.60 -14.03 12.02
N PHE A 45 -1.32 -12.73 11.88
CA PHE A 45 -2.28 -11.70 11.53
C PHE A 45 -3.06 -12.04 10.23
N TYR A 46 -2.40 -12.59 9.22
CA TYR A 46 -2.98 -12.87 7.92
C TYR A 46 -3.73 -14.20 7.89
N LEU A 47 -3.28 -15.20 8.67
CA LEU A 47 -4.05 -16.43 8.88
C LEU A 47 -5.36 -16.18 9.64
N LEU A 48 -5.39 -15.16 10.51
CA LEU A 48 -6.59 -14.75 11.23
C LEU A 48 -7.56 -13.90 10.39
N GLY A 49 -7.33 -13.78 9.09
CA GLY A 49 -8.19 -13.02 8.17
C GLY A 49 -7.69 -11.60 7.89
N GLY A 50 -6.60 -11.16 8.53
CA GLY A 50 -5.92 -9.91 8.21
C GLY A 50 -5.54 -9.79 6.73
N ASP A 51 -5.48 -8.56 6.24
CA ASP A 51 -5.00 -8.21 4.91
C ASP A 51 -4.31 -6.83 4.94
N SER A 52 -3.89 -6.34 3.77
CA SER A 52 -3.21 -5.05 3.65
C SER A 52 -4.05 -3.86 4.14
N LEU A 53 -5.37 -3.89 3.98
CA LEU A 53 -6.25 -2.81 4.43
C LEU A 53 -6.42 -2.86 5.95
N LEU A 54 -6.63 -4.05 6.51
CA LEU A 54 -6.70 -4.24 7.96
C LEU A 54 -5.37 -3.89 8.64
N ALA A 55 -4.22 -4.13 8.00
CA ALA A 55 -2.93 -3.68 8.51
C ALA A 55 -2.86 -2.14 8.61
N VAL A 56 -3.36 -1.41 7.59
CA VAL A 56 -3.47 0.05 7.63
C VAL A 56 -4.40 0.50 8.77
N HIS A 57 -5.56 -0.13 8.93
CA HIS A 57 -6.51 0.21 10.00
C HIS A 57 -5.95 -0.07 11.39
N ALA A 58 -5.15 -1.13 11.54
CA ALA A 58 -4.42 -1.44 12.76
C ALA A 58 -3.37 -0.36 13.07
N VAL A 59 -2.57 0.04 12.08
CA VAL A 59 -1.61 1.15 12.23
C VAL A 59 -2.31 2.43 12.67
N ASP A 60 -3.35 2.86 11.94
CA ASP A 60 -4.08 4.09 12.25
C ASP A 60 -4.68 4.07 13.68
N SER A 61 -5.19 2.91 14.10
CA SER A 61 -5.77 2.73 15.43
C SER A 61 -4.71 2.74 16.53
N LEU A 62 -3.55 2.13 16.29
CA LEU A 62 -2.40 2.15 17.21
C LEU A 62 -1.80 3.56 17.33
N GLU A 63 -1.65 4.29 16.22
CA GLU A 63 -1.16 5.67 16.19
C GLU A 63 -2.08 6.62 16.98
N LYS A 64 -3.41 6.46 16.86
CA LYS A 64 -4.39 7.22 17.68
C LYS A 64 -4.22 6.99 19.18
N LEU A 65 -3.69 5.85 19.58
CA LEU A 65 -3.35 5.54 20.98
C LEU A 65 -1.93 6.00 21.37
N GLY A 66 -1.19 6.61 20.43
CA GLY A 66 0.14 7.18 20.63
C GLY A 66 1.30 6.20 20.46
N PHE A 67 1.05 5.01 19.90
CA PHE A 67 2.13 4.10 19.50
C PHE A 67 2.82 4.65 18.24
N GLN A 68 4.11 4.36 18.10
CA GLN A 68 4.79 4.50 16.82
C GLN A 68 4.86 3.13 16.18
N VAL A 69 4.33 3.02 14.96
CA VAL A 69 4.25 1.78 14.20
C VAL A 69 4.29 2.12 12.72
N ASP A 70 5.18 1.45 11.99
CA ASP A 70 5.26 1.53 10.54
C ASP A 70 4.57 0.30 9.94
N LEU A 71 4.06 0.43 8.71
CA LEU A 71 3.40 -0.67 8.00
C LEU A 71 4.33 -1.88 7.79
N SER A 72 5.65 -1.67 7.82
CA SER A 72 6.66 -2.73 7.78
C SER A 72 6.55 -3.74 8.90
N THR A 73 6.06 -3.32 10.07
CA THR A 73 5.82 -4.19 11.22
C THR A 73 4.93 -5.38 10.87
N PHE A 74 3.98 -5.18 9.94
CA PHE A 74 3.02 -6.23 9.57
C PHE A 74 3.60 -7.21 8.55
N TYR A 75 4.39 -6.75 7.58
CA TYR A 75 4.91 -7.63 6.54
C TYR A 75 6.23 -8.32 6.89
N GLU A 76 7.01 -7.79 7.83
CA GLU A 76 8.28 -8.39 8.27
C GLU A 76 8.08 -9.68 9.10
N THR A 77 7.03 -9.73 9.93
CA THR A 77 6.86 -10.85 10.88
C THR A 77 5.52 -11.56 10.74
N GLY A 78 4.40 -10.87 10.45
CA GLY A 78 3.03 -11.42 10.43
C GLY A 78 2.51 -11.95 11.78
N ASN A 79 3.40 -12.49 12.62
CA ASN A 79 3.14 -13.01 13.94
C ASN A 79 2.75 -11.91 14.94
N ILE A 80 1.66 -12.13 15.68
CA ILE A 80 1.11 -11.15 16.62
C ILE A 80 2.09 -10.79 17.73
N GLY A 81 2.77 -11.77 18.33
CA GLY A 81 3.73 -11.52 19.40
C GLY A 81 4.86 -10.60 18.95
N GLN A 82 5.41 -10.87 17.75
CA GLN A 82 6.47 -10.07 17.15
C GLN A 82 5.99 -8.67 16.73
N ILE A 83 4.78 -8.54 16.16
CA ILE A 83 4.17 -7.24 15.87
C ILE A 83 4.11 -6.41 17.16
N LEU A 84 3.56 -6.98 18.24
CA LEU A 84 3.40 -6.29 19.53
C LEU A 84 4.73 -5.90 20.17
N ASP A 85 5.75 -6.75 20.06
CA ASP A 85 7.08 -6.51 20.62
C ASP A 85 7.86 -5.44 19.82
N SER A 86 7.47 -5.19 18.56
CA SER A 86 8.07 -4.18 17.68
C SER A 86 7.48 -2.78 17.90
N LEU A 87 6.33 -2.66 18.57
CA LEU A 87 5.67 -1.37 18.81
C LEU A 87 6.42 -0.51 19.81
N VAL A 88 6.62 0.77 19.47
CA VAL A 88 7.14 1.76 20.43
C VAL A 88 5.96 2.36 21.20
N PRO A 89 5.91 2.23 22.54
CA PRO A 89 4.76 2.66 23.31
C PRO A 89 4.70 4.19 23.49
N PRO A 90 3.53 4.75 23.85
CA PRO A 90 3.35 6.18 24.04
C PRO A 90 4.26 6.74 25.15
N LYS A 91 4.81 7.94 24.94
CA LYS A 91 5.65 8.63 25.94
C LYS A 91 4.90 8.74 27.27
N GLY A 92 5.48 8.15 28.33
CA GLY A 92 4.90 8.14 29.69
C GLY A 92 4.39 6.77 30.17
N SER A 93 4.39 5.73 29.32
CA SER A 93 4.15 4.35 29.77
C SER A 93 5.35 3.83 30.56
N LYS A 94 5.12 3.29 31.77
CA LYS A 94 6.15 2.59 32.55
C LYS A 94 6.45 1.22 31.93
N THR A 95 7.19 1.22 30.82
CA THR A 95 7.70 0.00 30.20
C THR A 95 9.14 -0.21 30.69
N ASN A 96 9.48 -1.43 31.08
CA ASN A 96 10.81 -1.75 31.58
C ASN A 96 11.81 -1.66 30.39
N VAL A 97 12.57 -0.57 30.33
CA VAL A 97 13.43 -0.17 29.20
C VAL A 97 14.42 -1.28 28.79
N ASN A 98 14.77 -2.19 29.70
CA ASN A 98 15.67 -3.31 29.44
C ASN A 98 15.10 -4.39 28.50
N GLN A 99 13.77 -4.48 28.31
CA GLN A 99 13.17 -5.43 27.35
C GLN A 99 13.21 -4.89 25.90
N VAL A 100 12.99 -3.59 25.70
CA VAL A 100 12.91 -2.96 24.37
C VAL A 100 14.26 -3.00 23.62
N THR A 101 15.37 -2.76 24.33
CA THR A 101 16.73 -2.82 23.74
C THR A 101 17.17 -4.24 23.36
N THR A 102 16.63 -5.27 24.02
CA THR A 102 16.94 -6.67 23.71
C THR A 102 16.12 -7.18 22.51
N SER A 103 14.90 -6.67 22.32
CA SER A 103 14.05 -7.00 21.17
C SER A 103 14.52 -6.32 19.87
N LEU A 104 14.94 -5.05 19.92
CA LEU A 104 15.50 -4.34 18.76
C LEU A 104 16.80 -4.97 18.23
N SER A 105 17.62 -5.54 19.11
CA SER A 105 18.85 -6.24 18.72
C SER A 105 18.60 -7.66 18.19
N ARG A 106 17.46 -8.28 18.53
CA ARG A 106 16.98 -9.51 17.88
C ARG A 106 16.39 -9.25 16.50
N LEU A 107 15.68 -8.15 16.26
CA LEU A 107 15.18 -7.79 14.92
C LEU A 107 16.31 -7.58 13.88
N THR A 108 17.49 -7.13 14.30
CA THR A 108 18.67 -7.01 13.41
C THR A 108 19.36 -8.34 13.07
N LYS A 109 19.03 -9.43 13.78
CA LYS A 109 19.41 -10.79 13.37
C LYS A 109 18.13 -11.47 12.89
N ARG A 110 18.03 -11.77 11.60
CA ARG A 110 17.11 -12.82 11.13
C ARG A 110 17.44 -14.11 11.89
N GLU A 111 16.84 -14.32 13.06
CA GLU A 111 16.95 -15.59 13.77
C GLU A 111 16.12 -16.57 12.96
N GLU A 112 16.84 -17.43 12.24
CA GLU A 112 16.35 -18.56 11.45
C GLU A 112 15.37 -19.39 12.30
N PHE A 113 14.07 -19.16 12.15
CA PHE A 113 13.06 -20.02 12.74
C PHE A 113 12.86 -21.24 11.84
N GLN A 114 13.20 -22.41 12.40
CA GLN A 114 13.22 -23.74 11.77
C GLN A 114 11.83 -24.35 11.46
N ASP A 115 10.79 -23.55 11.20
CA ASP A 115 9.52 -24.10 10.70
C ASP A 115 8.65 -23.08 9.91
N GLY A 116 9.24 -21.96 9.47
CA GLY A 116 8.63 -21.05 8.49
C GLY A 116 9.34 -21.19 7.14
N PRO A 117 8.65 -21.36 6.00
CA PRO A 117 9.33 -21.51 4.73
C PRO A 117 10.01 -20.19 4.33
N GLU A 118 11.21 -20.32 3.77
CA GLU A 118 12.18 -19.30 3.35
C GLU A 118 11.58 -17.98 2.82
N ASP A 119 12.18 -16.83 3.20
CA ASP A 119 11.93 -15.51 2.62
C ASP A 119 11.99 -15.62 1.09
N VAL A 120 10.84 -15.42 0.44
CA VAL A 120 10.79 -15.52 -1.02
C VAL A 120 11.33 -14.24 -1.62
N PRO A 121 12.45 -14.31 -2.38
CA PRO A 121 13.10 -13.11 -2.88
C PRO A 121 12.20 -12.43 -3.91
N ILE A 122 11.68 -11.25 -3.57
CA ILE A 122 11.03 -10.36 -4.53
C ILE A 122 12.14 -9.62 -5.27
N ASP A 123 12.16 -9.74 -6.59
CA ASP A 123 13.06 -8.98 -7.44
C ASP A 123 12.33 -7.78 -8.02
N VAL A 124 12.91 -6.59 -7.91
CA VAL A 124 12.34 -5.36 -8.48
C VAL A 124 13.33 -4.75 -9.44
N VAL A 125 12.93 -4.69 -10.71
CA VAL A 125 13.78 -4.25 -11.83
C VAL A 125 13.13 -3.11 -12.60
N GLU A 126 13.96 -2.24 -13.19
CA GLU A 126 13.52 -1.27 -14.18
C GLU A 126 13.35 -1.99 -15.52
N TRP A 127 12.19 -1.84 -16.15
CA TRP A 127 11.92 -2.43 -17.46
C TRP A 127 12.75 -1.73 -18.53
N ASP A 128 13.53 -2.51 -19.25
CA ASP A 128 14.45 -2.07 -20.29
C ASP A 128 13.86 -2.18 -21.71
N GLY A 129 12.57 -2.53 -21.83
CA GLY A 129 11.90 -2.80 -23.10
C GLY A 129 12.00 -4.25 -23.57
N SER A 130 12.59 -5.14 -22.77
CA SER A 130 12.64 -6.59 -23.06
C SER A 130 11.36 -7.30 -22.60
N GLU A 131 11.50 -8.49 -22.01
CA GLU A 131 10.38 -9.26 -21.47
C GLU A 131 10.11 -8.85 -20.01
N PRO A 132 8.84 -8.85 -19.56
CA PRO A 132 7.62 -9.08 -20.33
C PRO A 132 7.32 -7.94 -21.31
N LYS A 133 6.65 -8.26 -22.41
CA LYS A 133 6.24 -7.25 -23.40
C LYS A 133 5.33 -6.19 -22.79
N GLY A 134 5.38 -4.98 -23.34
CA GLY A 134 4.52 -3.87 -22.90
C GLY A 134 3.03 -4.21 -22.87
N GLU A 135 2.54 -5.02 -23.81
CA GLU A 135 1.14 -5.48 -23.82
C GLU A 135 0.78 -6.32 -22.59
N GLU A 136 1.69 -7.19 -22.12
CA GLU A 136 1.48 -8.02 -20.93
C GLU A 136 1.44 -7.16 -19.66
N ILE A 137 2.29 -6.13 -19.60
CA ILE A 137 2.32 -5.16 -18.50
C ILE A 137 1.00 -4.39 -18.44
N LYS A 138 0.52 -3.91 -19.59
CA LYS A 138 -0.75 -3.16 -19.71
C LYS A 138 -1.97 -4.02 -19.39
N GLU A 139 -2.01 -5.26 -19.88
CA GLU A 139 -3.06 -6.22 -19.56
C GLU A 139 -3.11 -6.51 -18.06
N MET A 140 -1.95 -6.72 -17.43
CA MET A 140 -1.86 -6.94 -15.99
C MET A 140 -2.41 -5.75 -15.19
N LEU A 141 -1.99 -4.53 -15.51
CA LEU A 141 -2.49 -3.32 -14.85
C LEU A 141 -4.00 -3.20 -15.00
N THR A 142 -4.51 -3.37 -16.22
CA THR A 142 -5.95 -3.32 -16.50
C THR A 142 -6.71 -4.33 -15.63
N ASN A 143 -6.25 -5.58 -15.57
CA ASN A 143 -6.90 -6.62 -14.77
C ASN A 143 -6.86 -6.32 -13.26
N ILE A 144 -5.75 -5.79 -12.74
CA ILE A 144 -5.61 -5.44 -11.32
C ILE A 144 -6.62 -4.36 -10.92
N PHE A 145 -6.70 -3.26 -11.68
CA PHE A 145 -7.60 -2.16 -11.36
C PHE A 145 -9.07 -2.56 -11.56
N MET A 146 -9.40 -3.40 -12.56
CA MET A 146 -10.78 -3.91 -12.73
C MET A 146 -11.30 -4.68 -11.52
N GLU A 147 -10.43 -5.42 -10.82
CA GLU A 147 -10.86 -6.33 -9.77
C GLU A 147 -11.29 -5.59 -8.50
N LYS A 148 -10.54 -4.55 -8.10
CA LYS A 148 -10.68 -3.96 -6.75
C LYS A 148 -10.59 -2.44 -6.68
N ASP A 149 -10.35 -1.75 -7.79
CA ASP A 149 -10.25 -0.29 -7.73
C ASP A 149 -11.63 0.36 -7.52
N VAL A 150 -11.73 1.21 -6.50
CA VAL A 150 -12.99 1.87 -6.14
C VAL A 150 -13.44 2.82 -7.24
N LEU A 151 -12.52 3.52 -7.91
CA LEU A 151 -12.84 4.46 -8.98
C LEU A 151 -13.30 3.73 -10.24
N TYR A 152 -12.74 2.56 -10.55
CA TYR A 152 -13.24 1.69 -11.63
C TYR A 152 -14.75 1.45 -11.47
N ILE A 153 -15.18 1.06 -10.28
CA ILE A 153 -16.58 0.75 -10.00
C ILE A 153 -17.42 2.03 -9.87
N ALA A 154 -16.95 3.01 -9.10
CA ALA A 154 -17.72 4.21 -8.76
C ALA A 154 -17.96 5.14 -9.96
N LEU A 155 -17.02 5.20 -10.91
CA LEU A 155 -17.14 6.00 -12.13
C LEU A 155 -17.73 5.19 -13.31
N GLY A 156 -18.10 3.92 -13.09
CA GLY A 156 -18.70 3.06 -14.11
C GLY A 156 -17.79 2.80 -15.30
N LEU A 157 -16.49 2.62 -15.07
CA LEU A 157 -15.51 2.38 -16.12
C LEU A 157 -15.73 1.01 -16.78
N SER A 158 -15.56 0.94 -18.10
CA SER A 158 -15.42 -0.32 -18.81
C SER A 158 -13.96 -0.77 -18.88
N GLN A 159 -13.73 -2.03 -19.24
CA GLN A 159 -12.37 -2.53 -19.53
C GLN A 159 -11.68 -1.69 -20.63
N ALA A 160 -12.41 -1.25 -21.65
CA ALA A 160 -11.86 -0.44 -22.74
C ALA A 160 -11.50 0.98 -22.26
N ASP A 161 -12.28 1.55 -21.35
CA ASP A 161 -11.95 2.84 -20.73
C ASP A 161 -10.64 2.75 -19.97
N LEU A 162 -10.52 1.76 -19.08
CA LEU A 162 -9.33 1.57 -18.26
C LEU A 162 -8.11 1.22 -19.11
N ALA A 163 -8.24 0.36 -20.12
CA ALA A 163 -7.17 0.06 -21.06
C ALA A 163 -6.67 1.33 -21.77
N SER A 164 -7.57 2.25 -22.15
CA SER A 164 -7.19 3.53 -22.74
C SER A 164 -6.40 4.41 -21.78
N VAL A 165 -6.76 4.44 -20.49
CA VAL A 165 -6.01 5.19 -19.46
C VAL A 165 -4.65 4.55 -19.20
N VAL A 166 -4.59 3.21 -19.16
CA VAL A 166 -3.32 2.47 -19.05
C VAL A 166 -2.42 2.74 -20.25
N ASP A 167 -2.96 2.77 -21.47
CA ASP A 167 -2.22 3.12 -22.68
C ASP A 167 -1.66 4.55 -22.62
N LEU A 168 -2.42 5.53 -22.08
CA LEU A 168 -1.93 6.90 -21.88
C LEU A 168 -0.83 6.99 -20.82
N SER A 169 -0.95 6.21 -19.75
CA SER A 169 0.02 6.17 -18.66
C SER A 169 1.29 5.40 -19.03
N PHE A 170 1.20 4.40 -19.91
CA PHE A 170 2.33 3.57 -20.34
C PHE A 170 3.11 4.25 -21.48
N MET A 171 3.89 5.27 -21.13
CA MET A 171 4.73 6.02 -22.06
C MET A 171 6.21 5.73 -21.80
N PRO A 172 6.79 4.64 -22.36
CA PRO A 172 8.20 4.33 -22.15
C PRO A 172 9.09 5.29 -22.94
N THR A 173 9.38 6.43 -22.32
CA THR A 173 10.39 7.40 -22.77
C THR A 173 11.70 7.19 -22.02
N LYS A 174 12.77 7.84 -22.47
CA LYS A 174 14.07 7.79 -21.79
C LYS A 174 14.00 8.22 -20.31
N ASP A 175 13.13 9.17 -20.01
CA ASP A 175 13.00 9.79 -18.68
C ASP A 175 11.86 9.17 -17.86
N SER A 176 11.04 8.32 -18.46
CA SER A 176 10.05 7.51 -17.74
C SER A 176 10.72 6.36 -16.98
N ILE A 177 10.01 5.83 -16.00
CA ILE A 177 10.43 4.68 -15.20
C ILE A 177 9.26 3.70 -15.13
N VAL A 178 9.50 2.48 -15.59
CA VAL A 178 8.58 1.36 -15.44
C VAL A 178 9.26 0.34 -14.54
N LEU A 179 8.69 0.05 -13.37
CA LEU A 179 9.22 -0.97 -12.47
C LEU A 179 8.35 -2.20 -12.50
N LEU A 180 9.02 -3.35 -12.48
CA LEU A 180 8.42 -4.66 -12.47
C LEU A 180 8.89 -5.40 -11.23
N ALA A 181 7.93 -5.92 -10.46
CA ALA A 181 8.18 -6.79 -9.33
C ALA A 181 7.92 -8.24 -9.74
N PHE A 182 8.88 -9.10 -9.45
CA PHE A 182 8.83 -10.52 -9.75
C PHE A 182 8.94 -11.36 -8.48
N CYS A 183 8.19 -12.45 -8.45
CA CYS A 183 8.25 -13.46 -7.40
C CYS A 183 8.61 -14.81 -8.04
N PRO A 184 9.55 -15.59 -7.50
CA PRO A 184 9.83 -16.93 -8.01
C PRO A 184 8.60 -17.83 -7.84
N LEU A 185 8.34 -18.71 -8.80
CA LEU A 185 7.31 -19.74 -8.62
C LEU A 185 7.71 -20.67 -7.48
N LEU A 186 6.80 -20.83 -6.50
CA LEU A 186 6.87 -21.91 -5.52
C LEU A 186 6.51 -23.21 -6.23
N GLU A 187 7.46 -23.85 -6.90
CA GLU A 187 7.25 -25.23 -7.32
C GLU A 187 7.31 -26.15 -6.11
N THR A 188 6.33 -27.05 -6.00
CA THR A 188 6.18 -27.98 -4.88
C THR A 188 7.24 -29.09 -4.87
N ASN A 189 8.08 -29.20 -5.89
CA ASN A 189 9.16 -30.19 -5.97
C ASN A 189 10.44 -29.48 -6.42
N GLY A 190 11.46 -29.56 -5.56
CA GLY A 190 12.67 -28.75 -5.67
C GLY A 190 13.47 -28.96 -6.95
N GLU A 191 13.39 -27.97 -7.83
CA GLU A 191 14.47 -27.51 -8.70
C GLU A 191 14.25 -26.00 -8.93
N GLN A 192 14.94 -25.17 -8.14
CA GLN A 192 14.94 -23.72 -8.35
C GLN A 192 15.76 -23.42 -9.62
N THR A 193 15.08 -23.32 -10.77
CA THR A 193 15.69 -22.72 -11.95
C THR A 193 15.50 -21.20 -11.90
N THR A 194 16.54 -20.44 -12.23
CA THR A 194 16.56 -18.98 -12.21
C THR A 194 15.59 -18.32 -13.20
N GLU A 195 14.95 -19.09 -14.08
CA GLU A 195 14.11 -18.63 -15.19
C GLU A 195 12.60 -18.60 -14.87
N ASN A 196 12.14 -19.24 -13.78
CA ASN A 196 10.71 -19.27 -13.43
C ASN A 196 10.32 -18.14 -12.45
N ARG A 197 10.34 -16.90 -12.94
CA ARG A 197 9.88 -15.71 -12.20
C ARG A 197 8.56 -15.21 -12.78
N ARG A 198 7.58 -14.96 -11.91
CA ARG A 198 6.27 -14.43 -12.31
C ARG A 198 6.19 -12.93 -12.02
N LEU A 199 5.64 -12.15 -12.95
CA LEU A 199 5.32 -10.75 -12.73
C LEU A 199 4.17 -10.63 -11.72
N VAL A 200 4.37 -9.88 -10.64
CA VAL A 200 3.42 -9.75 -9.52
C VAL A 200 3.04 -8.31 -9.19
N GLY A 201 3.85 -7.33 -9.64
CA GLY A 201 3.53 -5.92 -9.50
C GLY A 201 4.19 -5.07 -10.56
N VAL A 202 3.57 -3.93 -10.84
CA VAL A 202 3.98 -2.94 -11.83
C VAL A 202 3.83 -1.54 -11.25
N LEU A 203 4.80 -0.67 -11.49
CA LEU A 203 4.74 0.76 -11.19
C LEU A 203 5.09 1.56 -12.45
N LEU A 204 4.24 2.49 -12.83
CA LEU A 204 4.45 3.42 -13.94
C LEU A 204 4.71 4.83 -13.42
N ALA A 205 5.79 5.45 -13.86
CA ALA A 205 6.10 6.83 -13.54
C ALA A 205 6.64 7.58 -14.76
N ASN A 206 6.12 8.78 -14.98
CA ASN A 206 6.44 9.64 -16.11
C ASN A 206 6.82 11.05 -15.64
N PRO A 207 7.64 11.82 -16.38
CA PRO A 207 7.87 13.21 -16.06
C PRO A 207 6.55 14.01 -16.01
N SER A 208 6.32 14.79 -14.96
CA SER A 208 5.07 15.54 -14.70
C SER A 208 4.67 16.51 -15.82
N GLY A 209 5.63 16.94 -16.66
CA GLY A 209 5.34 17.73 -17.85
C GLY A 209 4.44 17.03 -18.87
N HIS A 210 4.31 15.71 -18.79
CA HIS A 210 3.36 14.89 -19.54
C HIS A 210 2.08 14.70 -18.73
N VAL A 211 1.36 15.79 -18.45
CA VAL A 211 0.00 15.69 -17.91
C VAL A 211 -0.84 14.94 -18.94
N GLU A 212 -1.59 13.93 -18.50
CA GLU A 212 -2.55 13.21 -19.33
C GLU A 212 -3.59 14.22 -19.84
N GLU A 213 -3.39 14.70 -21.07
CA GLU A 213 -4.37 15.57 -21.71
C GLU A 213 -5.69 14.79 -21.85
N PRO A 214 -6.84 15.45 -21.61
CA PRO A 214 -8.13 14.79 -21.76
C PRO A 214 -8.25 14.14 -23.13
N LEU A 215 -8.70 12.90 -23.17
CA LEU A 215 -9.01 12.21 -24.42
C LEU A 215 -10.05 13.04 -25.20
N PRO A 216 -10.05 13.03 -26.53
CA PRO A 216 -11.06 13.74 -27.32
C PRO A 216 -12.49 13.13 -27.21
N CYS A 217 -12.68 12.03 -26.48
CA CYS A 217 -13.92 11.25 -26.41
C CYS A 217 -14.69 11.47 -25.11
N THR A 218 -16.03 11.48 -25.11
CA THR A 218 -16.88 11.57 -23.90
C THR A 218 -16.92 10.28 -23.07
N SER A 219 -15.84 9.50 -23.05
CA SER A 219 -15.79 8.20 -22.39
C SER A 219 -15.61 8.33 -20.87
N ASN A 220 -15.91 7.26 -20.12
CA ASN A 220 -15.69 7.26 -18.67
C ASN A 220 -14.19 7.29 -18.33
N ALA A 221 -13.31 6.88 -19.24
CA ALA A 221 -11.87 7.14 -19.13
C ALA A 221 -11.57 8.62 -18.88
N ASN A 222 -12.27 9.50 -19.61
CA ASN A 222 -12.12 10.94 -19.46
C ASN A 222 -12.63 11.46 -18.12
N LEU A 223 -13.64 10.79 -17.55
CA LEU A 223 -14.13 11.11 -16.22
C LEU A 223 -13.08 10.80 -15.16
N LEU A 224 -12.40 9.64 -15.25
CA LEU A 224 -11.28 9.29 -14.37
C LEU A 224 -10.14 10.30 -14.49
N LEU A 225 -9.73 10.66 -15.72
CA LEU A 225 -8.67 11.66 -15.94
C LEU A 225 -9.04 13.03 -15.33
N ARG A 226 -10.30 13.46 -15.45
CA ARG A 226 -10.77 14.69 -14.80
C ARG A 226 -10.75 14.59 -13.28
N TYR A 227 -11.12 13.43 -12.71
CA TYR A 227 -11.01 13.20 -11.26
C TYR A 227 -9.56 13.29 -10.77
N LEU A 228 -8.63 12.62 -11.46
CA LEU A 228 -7.21 12.67 -11.12
C LEU A 228 -6.66 14.11 -11.22
N ASN A 229 -7.06 14.85 -12.26
CA ASN A 229 -6.72 16.27 -12.38
C ASN A 229 -7.35 17.13 -11.27
N PHE A 230 -8.59 16.85 -10.86
CA PHE A 230 -9.26 17.54 -9.75
C PHE A 230 -8.59 17.28 -8.39
N CYS A 231 -7.85 16.17 -8.26
CA CYS A 231 -7.04 15.87 -7.09
C CYS A 231 -5.76 16.72 -6.99
N HIS A 232 -5.29 17.29 -8.10
CA HIS A 232 -4.12 18.18 -8.08
C HIS A 232 -4.47 19.55 -7.47
N PRO A 233 -3.52 20.21 -6.80
CA PRO A 233 -3.75 21.54 -6.27
C PRO A 233 -3.89 22.58 -7.40
N ALA A 234 -4.87 23.48 -7.27
CA ALA A 234 -5.13 24.53 -8.27
C ALA A 234 -3.97 25.53 -8.45
N THR A 235 -3.12 25.66 -7.42
CA THR A 235 -1.88 26.44 -7.45
C THR A 235 -0.72 25.52 -7.04
N PRO A 236 0.33 25.37 -7.87
CA PRO A 236 1.50 24.62 -7.46
C PRO A 236 2.10 25.25 -6.19
N GLU A 237 2.46 24.44 -5.19
CA GLU A 237 2.99 24.92 -3.90
C GLU A 237 4.37 25.58 -3.99
N THR A 238 4.92 25.69 -5.19
CA THR A 238 6.16 26.41 -5.44
C THR A 238 5.86 27.55 -6.40
N ASN A 239 6.65 28.62 -6.31
CA ASN A 239 6.88 29.55 -7.43
C ASN A 239 7.52 28.77 -8.60
N SER A 240 6.86 27.71 -9.09
CA SER A 240 7.34 26.82 -10.12
C SER A 240 7.25 27.55 -11.43
N THR A 241 8.36 28.18 -11.81
CA THR A 241 8.65 28.41 -13.23
C THR A 241 8.46 27.10 -14.00
N PRO A 242 8.13 27.14 -15.30
CA PRO A 242 8.00 25.96 -16.17
C PRO A 242 9.19 24.98 -16.06
N ALA A 243 10.39 25.50 -15.76
CA ALA A 243 11.62 24.74 -15.49
C ALA A 243 11.60 23.85 -14.23
N SER A 244 10.61 23.99 -13.34
CA SER A 244 10.44 23.15 -12.15
C SER A 244 9.66 21.87 -12.47
N LYS A 245 8.72 21.91 -13.43
CA LYS A 245 7.94 20.72 -13.85
C LYS A 245 8.81 19.68 -14.56
N THR A 246 9.92 20.10 -15.17
CA THR A 246 10.87 19.20 -15.86
C THR A 246 11.75 18.38 -14.90
N LYS A 247 11.70 18.63 -13.59
CA LYS A 247 12.41 17.86 -12.57
C LYS A 247 11.49 17.11 -11.61
N THR A 248 10.21 17.01 -11.93
CA THR A 248 9.22 16.29 -11.15
C THR A 248 8.84 15.00 -11.87
N LEU A 249 8.87 13.89 -11.14
CA LEU A 249 8.39 12.60 -11.60
C LEU A 249 6.98 12.36 -11.03
N TYR A 250 6.02 12.05 -11.88
CA TYR A 250 4.66 11.67 -11.50
C TYR A 250 4.53 10.15 -11.54
N VAL A 251 4.20 9.53 -10.41
CA VAL A 251 3.84 8.10 -10.39
C VAL A 251 2.35 7.98 -10.73
N SER A 252 2.04 7.53 -11.93
CA SER A 252 0.68 7.48 -12.44
C SER A 252 -0.08 6.23 -12.02
N MET A 253 0.62 5.09 -11.93
CA MET A 253 -0.02 3.81 -11.58
C MET A 253 0.90 2.94 -10.72
N ILE A 254 0.30 2.27 -9.74
CA ILE A 254 0.86 1.10 -9.04
C ILE A 254 -0.21 0.02 -9.06
N GLY A 255 0.14 -1.16 -9.57
CA GLY A 255 -0.73 -2.34 -9.54
C GLY A 255 0.02 -3.53 -8.97
N ILE A 256 -0.58 -4.24 -8.01
CA ILE A 256 -0.06 -5.48 -7.43
C ILE A 256 -1.18 -6.51 -7.43
N LEU A 257 -0.86 -7.76 -7.79
CA LEU A 257 -1.84 -8.85 -7.74
C LEU A 257 -2.32 -9.07 -6.30
N SER A 258 -3.63 -9.00 -6.08
CA SER A 258 -4.25 -9.11 -4.75
C SER A 258 -4.40 -10.55 -4.24
N SER A 259 -4.28 -11.54 -5.13
CA SER A 259 -4.45 -12.95 -4.79
C SER A 259 -3.27 -13.77 -5.27
N ALA A 260 -2.98 -14.87 -4.55
CA ALA A 260 -1.97 -15.81 -4.97
C ALA A 260 -2.27 -16.33 -6.39
N PRO A 261 -1.23 -16.54 -7.21
CA PRO A 261 -1.30 -17.39 -8.39
C PRO A 261 -2.09 -18.68 -8.13
N LYS A 262 -3.18 -18.91 -8.88
CA LYS A 262 -3.88 -20.19 -8.84
C LYS A 262 -2.95 -21.29 -9.40
N SER A 263 -2.21 -21.99 -8.53
CA SER A 263 -1.67 -23.31 -8.86
C SER A 263 -2.82 -24.31 -8.88
N GLN A 264 -2.79 -25.27 -9.81
CA GLN A 264 -3.87 -26.24 -10.00
C GLN A 264 -4.30 -26.93 -8.69
N GLY A 265 -5.52 -26.63 -8.24
CA GLY A 265 -6.23 -27.36 -7.19
C GLY A 265 -5.82 -26.96 -5.76
N TYR A 266 -6.80 -26.42 -5.02
CA TYR A 266 -6.78 -26.07 -3.60
C TYR A 266 -6.08 -24.74 -3.24
N SER A 267 -6.87 -23.76 -2.79
CA SER A 267 -6.37 -22.64 -2.01
C SER A 267 -5.92 -23.19 -0.66
N ASN A 268 -4.64 -23.05 -0.35
CA ASN A 268 -4.11 -23.33 0.98
C ASN A 268 -4.14 -22.02 1.75
N ASP A 269 -4.89 -21.94 2.86
CA ASP A 269 -5.05 -20.72 3.67
C ASP A 269 -3.70 -20.10 4.05
N SER A 270 -2.66 -20.92 4.21
CA SER A 270 -1.28 -20.48 4.45
C SER A 270 -0.66 -19.73 3.25
N ILE A 271 -0.91 -20.18 2.02
CA ILE A 271 -0.41 -19.52 0.81
C ILE A 271 -1.12 -18.17 0.62
N ASP A 272 -2.43 -18.12 0.85
CA ASP A 272 -3.20 -16.87 0.71
C ASP A 272 -2.83 -15.86 1.80
N ALA A 273 -2.68 -16.29 3.05
CA ALA A 273 -2.19 -15.44 4.14
C ALA A 273 -0.80 -14.89 3.83
N ARG A 274 0.11 -15.75 3.38
CA ARG A 274 1.45 -15.35 2.95
C ARG A 274 1.40 -14.37 1.77
N TRP A 275 0.50 -14.57 0.82
CA TRP A 275 0.34 -13.65 -0.31
C TRP A 275 -0.12 -12.26 0.15
N LYS A 276 -1.11 -12.19 1.04
CA LYS A 276 -1.58 -10.92 1.62
C LYS A 276 -0.45 -10.16 2.32
N ARG A 277 0.47 -10.88 2.97
CA ARG A 277 1.70 -10.30 3.53
C ARG A 277 2.63 -9.75 2.44
N LEU A 278 2.90 -10.55 1.42
CA LEU A 278 3.79 -10.20 0.31
C LEU A 278 3.31 -8.97 -0.48
N VAL A 279 2.00 -8.71 -0.58
CA VAL A 279 1.46 -7.52 -1.26
C VAL A 279 2.05 -6.22 -0.69
N LEU A 280 2.14 -6.11 0.64
CA LEU A 280 2.71 -4.92 1.29
C LEU A 280 4.23 -4.84 1.08
N GLU A 281 4.91 -5.98 1.12
CA GLU A 281 6.36 -6.04 0.88
C GLU A 281 6.70 -5.62 -0.56
N VAL A 282 5.98 -6.15 -1.56
CA VAL A 282 6.12 -5.75 -2.98
C VAL A 282 5.89 -4.25 -3.14
N LEU A 283 4.85 -3.71 -2.50
CA LEU A 283 4.54 -2.29 -2.55
C LEU A 283 5.67 -1.43 -1.97
N SER A 284 6.18 -1.81 -0.81
CA SER A 284 7.31 -1.14 -0.14
C SER A 284 8.59 -1.18 -0.97
N LEU A 285 8.88 -2.31 -1.62
CA LEU A 285 10.05 -2.46 -2.50
C LEU A 285 9.93 -1.63 -3.78
N LEU A 286 8.77 -1.64 -4.44
CA LEU A 286 8.49 -0.78 -5.59
C LEU A 286 8.65 0.71 -5.22
N GLU A 287 8.13 1.10 -4.05
CA GLU A 287 8.20 2.47 -3.55
C GLU A 287 9.63 2.91 -3.26
N LYS A 288 10.41 2.08 -2.58
CA LYS A 288 11.83 2.35 -2.34
C LYS A 288 12.60 2.48 -3.65
N LYS A 289 12.35 1.56 -4.59
CA LYS A 289 13.08 1.52 -5.87
C LYS A 289 12.79 2.74 -6.75
N ILE A 290 11.54 3.21 -6.79
CA ILE A 290 11.21 4.41 -7.58
C ILE A 290 11.90 5.65 -7.04
N LEU A 291 12.00 5.79 -5.72
CA LEU A 291 12.70 6.92 -5.08
C LEU A 291 14.21 6.91 -5.36
N GLU A 292 14.82 5.73 -5.31
CA GLU A 292 16.24 5.55 -5.66
C GLU A 292 16.51 5.92 -7.13
N LEU A 293 15.70 5.41 -8.06
CA LEU A 293 15.87 5.66 -9.49
C LEU A 293 15.53 7.10 -9.88
N ALA A 294 14.48 7.68 -9.29
CA ALA A 294 14.13 9.07 -9.53
C ALA A 294 15.29 10.00 -9.14
N LYS A 295 15.92 9.74 -7.98
CA LYS A 295 17.11 10.49 -7.55
C LYS A 295 18.29 10.26 -8.50
N ALA A 296 18.54 9.02 -8.91
CA ALA A 296 19.62 8.68 -9.82
C ALA A 296 19.46 9.32 -11.22
N LYS A 297 18.22 9.44 -11.71
CA LYS A 297 17.86 10.12 -12.96
C LYS A 297 17.82 11.65 -12.84
N GLY A 298 18.07 12.21 -11.66
CA GLY A 298 18.18 13.65 -11.43
C GLY A 298 16.87 14.39 -11.20
N PHE A 299 15.78 13.66 -10.93
CA PHE A 299 14.53 14.26 -10.44
C PHE A 299 14.75 14.84 -9.04
N THR A 300 14.08 15.95 -8.76
CA THR A 300 14.15 16.63 -7.46
C THR A 300 12.93 16.37 -6.60
N MET A 301 11.84 15.88 -7.20
CA MET A 301 10.57 15.64 -6.54
C MET A 301 9.85 14.45 -7.18
N VAL A 302 9.17 13.66 -6.37
CA VAL A 302 8.18 12.67 -6.81
C VAL A 302 6.81 13.10 -6.33
N GLU A 303 5.82 13.04 -7.20
CA GLU A 303 4.43 13.34 -6.87
C GLU A 303 3.50 12.23 -7.36
N ARG A 304 2.32 12.11 -6.74
CA ARG A 304 1.32 11.11 -7.11
C ARG A 304 -0.05 11.43 -6.55
N VAL A 305 -1.07 10.80 -7.13
CA VAL A 305 -2.41 10.70 -6.53
C VAL A 305 -2.60 9.28 -6.02
N ASN A 306 -2.73 9.11 -4.71
CA ASN A 306 -3.09 7.83 -4.11
C ASN A 306 -4.61 7.73 -4.03
N THR A 307 -5.18 6.74 -4.73
CA THR A 307 -6.61 6.42 -4.72
C THR A 307 -6.94 5.29 -3.74
N SER A 308 -5.93 4.71 -3.06
CA SER A 308 -6.10 3.66 -2.07
C SER A 308 -5.48 4.09 -0.74
N GLU A 309 -6.13 3.72 0.37
CA GLU A 309 -5.60 3.93 1.72
C GLU A 309 -4.25 3.23 1.92
N ILE A 310 -4.07 2.07 1.28
CA ILE A 310 -2.84 1.26 1.38
C ILE A 310 -1.66 1.99 0.74
N THR A 311 -1.84 2.52 -0.48
CA THR A 311 -0.78 3.25 -1.17
C THR A 311 -0.52 4.61 -0.55
N ALA A 312 -1.57 5.27 -0.02
CA ALA A 312 -1.43 6.51 0.74
C ALA A 312 -0.59 6.29 2.03
N LYS A 313 -0.89 5.25 2.81
CA LYS A 313 -0.14 4.94 4.03
C LYS A 313 1.30 4.54 3.73
N THR A 314 1.53 3.70 2.71
CA THR A 314 2.89 3.34 2.27
C THR A 314 3.70 4.57 1.83
N SER A 315 3.04 5.55 1.20
CA SER A 315 3.68 6.82 0.85
C SER A 315 4.04 7.64 2.09
N VAL A 316 3.18 7.69 3.12
CA VAL A 316 3.50 8.35 4.40
C VAL A 316 4.74 7.74 5.05
N ASP A 317 4.79 6.42 5.16
CA ASP A 317 5.92 5.69 5.76
C ASP A 317 7.22 5.89 4.93
N SER A 318 7.07 6.07 3.62
CA SER A 318 8.16 6.44 2.72
C SER A 318 8.52 7.93 2.77
N GLY A 319 7.92 8.72 3.66
CA GLY A 319 8.24 10.13 3.90
C GLY A 319 7.64 11.12 2.88
N TYR A 320 6.53 10.78 2.24
CA TYR A 320 5.74 11.73 1.47
C TYR A 320 4.90 12.61 2.40
N ARG A 321 4.65 13.84 1.98
CA ARG A 321 3.70 14.75 2.62
C ARG A 321 2.40 14.81 1.81
N THR A 322 1.26 14.76 2.50
CA THR A 322 -0.04 15.02 1.87
C THR A 322 -0.20 16.52 1.62
N VAL A 323 -0.41 16.89 0.36
CA VAL A 323 -0.68 18.27 -0.06
C VAL A 323 -2.18 18.53 -0.08
N ARG A 324 -2.94 17.58 -0.65
CA ARG A 324 -4.38 17.71 -0.84
C ARG A 324 -5.07 16.37 -0.62
N ARG A 325 -6.22 16.43 0.05
CA ARG A 325 -7.19 15.33 0.12
C ARG A 325 -8.44 15.74 -0.64
N THR A 326 -8.99 14.80 -1.40
CA THR A 326 -10.14 15.02 -2.25
C THR A 326 -11.17 13.93 -1.97
N CYS A 327 -12.39 14.33 -1.62
CA CYS A 327 -13.52 13.42 -1.50
C CYS A 327 -14.11 13.18 -2.89
N LEU A 328 -14.56 11.96 -3.19
CA LEU A 328 -15.24 11.68 -4.46
C LEU A 328 -16.55 12.47 -4.59
N GLU A 329 -17.24 12.72 -3.47
CA GLU A 329 -18.43 13.57 -3.41
C GLU A 329 -18.18 15.00 -3.90
N ASP A 330 -17.05 15.61 -3.51
CA ASP A 330 -16.70 16.99 -3.91
C ASP A 330 -16.57 17.10 -5.43
N PHE A 331 -15.94 16.09 -6.03
CA PHE A 331 -15.79 16.01 -7.48
C PHE A 331 -17.14 15.79 -8.17
N ALA A 332 -17.93 14.82 -7.69
CA ALA A 332 -19.25 14.50 -8.23
C ALA A 332 -20.17 15.74 -8.23
N PHE A 333 -20.14 16.50 -7.13
CA PHE A 333 -20.85 17.78 -7.02
C PHE A 333 -20.35 18.81 -8.04
N SER A 334 -19.03 18.96 -8.20
CA SER A 334 -18.41 19.94 -9.10
C SER A 334 -18.65 19.66 -10.59
N GLU A 335 -18.72 18.38 -10.98
CA GLU A 335 -18.91 17.95 -12.37
C GLU A 335 -20.37 17.64 -12.70
N HIS A 336 -21.28 17.77 -11.72
CA HIS A 336 -22.71 17.41 -11.84
C HIS A 336 -22.92 15.94 -12.25
N ILE A 337 -22.21 15.03 -11.58
CA ILE A 337 -22.24 13.59 -11.86
C ILE A 337 -22.90 12.87 -10.69
N ASP A 338 -23.74 11.89 -11.01
CA ASP A 338 -24.35 11.03 -10.02
C ASP A 338 -23.41 9.86 -9.70
N VAL A 339 -22.98 9.79 -8.44
CA VAL A 339 -22.14 8.71 -7.91
C VAL A 339 -22.91 8.06 -6.77
N ASP A 340 -22.92 6.73 -6.73
CA ASP A 340 -23.59 5.96 -5.67
C ASP A 340 -23.12 6.45 -4.28
N PRO A 341 -24.04 6.83 -3.38
CA PRO A 341 -23.71 7.37 -2.06
C PRO A 341 -22.73 6.55 -1.22
N LYS A 342 -22.66 5.24 -1.45
CA LYS A 342 -21.70 4.38 -0.73
C LYS A 342 -20.24 4.69 -1.06
N TYR A 343 -19.97 5.37 -2.19
CA TYR A 343 -18.63 5.78 -2.61
C TYR A 343 -18.31 7.25 -2.29
N TRP A 344 -19.26 8.03 -1.77
CA TRP A 344 -19.05 9.45 -1.48
C TRP A 344 -17.84 9.68 -0.56
N GLY A 345 -17.70 8.86 0.48
CA GLY A 345 -16.60 8.96 1.43
C GLY A 345 -15.23 8.51 0.91
N HIS A 346 -15.12 8.05 -0.34
CA HIS A 346 -13.84 7.65 -0.91
C HIS A 346 -12.89 8.84 -1.01
N GLN A 347 -11.67 8.69 -0.46
CA GLN A 347 -10.66 9.73 -0.43
C GLN A 347 -9.47 9.41 -1.31
N SER A 348 -9.11 10.36 -2.16
CA SER A 348 -7.81 10.37 -2.85
C SER A 348 -6.88 11.42 -2.26
N CYS A 349 -5.59 11.10 -2.16
CA CYS A 349 -4.57 11.98 -1.60
C CYS A 349 -3.53 12.32 -2.66
N TYR A 350 -3.42 13.60 -3.02
CA TYR A 350 -2.27 14.09 -3.77
C TYR A 350 -1.11 14.32 -2.80
N MET A 351 -0.01 13.62 -3.06
CA MET A 351 1.14 13.53 -2.16
C MET A 351 2.43 13.80 -2.93
N VAL A 352 3.39 14.43 -2.26
CA VAL A 352 4.69 14.75 -2.84
C VAL A 352 5.82 14.37 -1.89
N LYS A 353 6.99 14.10 -2.46
CA LYS A 353 8.22 13.87 -1.73
C LYS A 353 9.37 14.58 -2.42
N ASP A 354 10.04 15.45 -1.67
CA ASP A 354 11.27 16.08 -2.09
C ASP A 354 12.42 15.05 -2.03
N LEU A 355 13.18 14.94 -3.11
CA LEU A 355 14.35 14.04 -3.22
C LEU A 355 15.67 14.76 -2.92
N VAL A 356 15.61 16.10 -2.84
CA VAL A 356 16.74 16.96 -2.52
C VAL A 356 16.78 17.16 -1.01
N ALA A 357 17.92 16.79 -0.41
CA ALA A 357 18.33 17.24 0.91
C ALA A 357 19.44 18.28 0.75
#